data_AF-A0A2N1RAC6-F1
#
_entry.id   AF-A0A2N1RAC6-F1
#
_cell.length_a   1.000
_cell.length_b   1.000
_cell.length_c   1.000
_cell.angle_alpha   90.00
_cell.angle_beta   90.00
_cell.angle_gamma   90.00
#
_symmetry.space_group_name_H-M   'P 1'
#
loop_
_entity.id
_entity.type
_entity.pdbx_description
1 polymer ?
#
loop_
_entity_poly.entity_id
_entity_poly.type
_entity_poly.pdbx_seq_one_letter_code
_entity_poly.pdbx_strand_id
1 'polypeptide(L)'
;QGMADYLVSQVANPSVTIAFDSRNYSELFARQAALTLCANGVKVYLYNTLHPVPMLSFALRYLKTTAGIVITASHNPAKYNGYKVYWSDGGQVTPPHDIGIAERVAAVVPGAIRTMSQSEAKASALLSNVPESVDEAYYSMVTESLARPGLLSSSSVTVAYTPLHGAGNIPVRTILAKLGVHCEVVEQQELPDGDFPTVSMPNPEDPQAMRLAIGLGIQCKADIVLGTDPDGDRLGIAIPSGPNKDSFSLLTGNQIAVLLCDYLIQTWKERSQEGARQPLVVKSIVTTDLVREIAEKNGAACVDVLTGFKYIAEKIAALEHSAKQFFLFGCEESFGYLSVPQVRDKDAVSTAVLAVEMMSHYASKGLSLKERLNQIYDSYGYYTEAVLSFTYEGSAGKQKMADIMKDFRSLKVSDTFAGYTITEATDLLHGGPDGLPPSDVIILRFTTGDKLVVRPSGTEPKVKYYLFFHTDGKDRESFKATLQEKIANFK
;
A
#
# COMPACT_ATOMS: atom_id res chain seq x y z
N GLN A 1 -4.21 -27.42 -2.96
CA GLN A 1 -5.03 -28.42 -2.27
C GLN A 1 -5.62 -27.86 -0.98
N GLY A 2 -4.81 -27.49 0.03
CA GLY A 2 -5.34 -26.99 1.32
C GLY A 2 -6.35 -25.83 1.22
N MET A 3 -6.12 -24.85 0.33
CA MET A 3 -7.11 -23.80 0.05
C MET A 3 -8.45 -24.36 -0.48
N ALA A 4 -8.42 -25.35 -1.36
CA ALA A 4 -9.62 -25.99 -1.90
C ALA A 4 -10.38 -26.73 -0.80
N ASP A 5 -9.67 -27.49 0.04
CA ASP A 5 -10.26 -28.23 1.16
C ASP A 5 -10.92 -27.27 2.17
N TYR A 6 -10.27 -26.13 2.43
CA TYR A 6 -10.86 -25.08 3.27
C TYR A 6 -12.12 -24.52 2.63
N LEU A 7 -12.06 -24.05 1.38
CA LEU A 7 -13.19 -23.46 0.67
C LEU A 7 -14.43 -24.36 0.63
N VAL A 8 -14.24 -25.64 0.27
CA VAL A 8 -15.33 -26.63 0.19
C VAL A 8 -15.95 -26.90 1.58
N SER A 9 -15.17 -26.75 2.65
CA SER A 9 -15.69 -26.85 4.02
C SER A 9 -16.48 -25.62 4.47
N GLN A 10 -16.26 -24.46 3.84
CA GLN A 10 -16.90 -23.19 4.23
C GLN A 10 -18.14 -22.88 3.39
N VAL A 11 -18.12 -23.18 2.10
CA VAL A 11 -19.16 -22.79 1.14
C VAL A 11 -19.46 -23.95 0.20
N ALA A 12 -20.75 -24.21 -0.08
CA ALA A 12 -21.18 -25.35 -0.89
C ALA A 12 -20.73 -25.28 -2.37
N ASN A 13 -20.72 -24.07 -2.95
CA ASN A 13 -20.33 -23.83 -4.34
C ASN A 13 -19.28 -22.70 -4.40
N PRO A 14 -18.06 -22.96 -3.93
CA PRO A 14 -17.04 -21.92 -3.83
C PRO A 14 -16.56 -21.50 -5.21
N SER A 15 -16.20 -20.22 -5.33
CA SER A 15 -15.57 -19.66 -6.52
C SER A 15 -14.36 -18.81 -6.18
N VAL A 16 -13.35 -18.80 -7.05
CA VAL A 16 -12.08 -18.12 -6.80
C VAL A 16 -11.67 -17.31 -8.02
N THR A 17 -11.24 -16.07 -7.83
CA THR A 17 -10.54 -15.30 -8.87
C THR A 17 -9.03 -15.38 -8.64
N ILE A 18 -8.24 -15.54 -9.71
CA ILE A 18 -6.78 -15.65 -9.62
C ILE A 18 -6.11 -14.63 -10.54
N ALA A 19 -5.19 -13.86 -9.96
CA ALA A 19 -4.29 -12.93 -10.65
C ALA A 19 -2.83 -13.30 -10.36
N PHE A 20 -1.90 -12.70 -11.10
CA PHE A 20 -0.47 -12.92 -10.92
C PHE A 20 0.35 -11.74 -11.47
N ASP A 21 1.58 -11.59 -10.99
CA ASP A 21 2.53 -10.56 -11.43
C ASP A 21 3.51 -11.08 -12.50
N SER A 22 4.52 -10.26 -12.82
CA SER A 22 5.54 -10.56 -13.84
C SER A 22 6.65 -11.51 -13.41
N ARG A 23 6.64 -12.02 -12.17
CA ARG A 23 7.75 -12.85 -11.67
C ARG A 23 7.84 -14.19 -12.39
N ASN A 24 9.04 -14.76 -12.36
CA ASN A 24 9.28 -16.11 -12.82
C ASN A 24 8.31 -17.11 -12.16
N TYR A 25 7.73 -17.97 -12.99
CA TYR A 25 6.73 -18.98 -12.62
C TYR A 25 5.38 -18.46 -12.09
N SER A 26 5.14 -17.15 -12.01
CA SER A 26 3.87 -16.61 -11.50
C SER A 26 2.65 -17.13 -12.29
N GLU A 27 2.72 -17.08 -13.62
CA GLU A 27 1.68 -17.63 -14.50
C GLU A 27 1.51 -19.16 -14.32
N LEU A 28 2.63 -19.90 -14.23
CA LEU A 28 2.60 -21.35 -14.01
C LEU A 28 1.91 -21.69 -12.70
N PHE A 29 2.28 -21.04 -11.61
CA PHE A 29 1.71 -21.28 -10.28
C PHE A 29 0.25 -20.87 -10.22
N ALA A 30 -0.16 -19.77 -10.87
CA ALA A 30 -1.56 -19.36 -10.98
C ALA A 30 -2.39 -20.43 -11.70
N ARG A 31 -1.87 -20.98 -12.82
CA ARG A 31 -2.50 -22.07 -13.55
C ARG A 31 -2.58 -23.35 -12.72
N GLN A 32 -1.50 -23.74 -12.01
CA GLN A 32 -1.53 -24.93 -11.15
C GLN A 32 -2.51 -24.79 -9.98
N ALA A 33 -2.59 -23.60 -9.37
CA ALA A 33 -3.60 -23.30 -8.36
C ALA A 33 -5.03 -23.44 -8.92
N ALA A 34 -5.28 -22.86 -10.11
CA ALA A 34 -6.57 -22.94 -10.79
C ALA A 34 -7.00 -24.39 -11.06
N LEU A 35 -6.11 -25.20 -11.65
CA LEU A 35 -6.41 -26.60 -12.01
C LEU A 35 -6.62 -27.47 -10.76
N THR A 36 -5.85 -27.23 -9.70
CA THR A 36 -6.03 -27.91 -8.41
C THR A 36 -7.37 -27.57 -7.78
N LEU A 37 -7.77 -26.29 -7.82
CA LEU A 37 -9.08 -25.83 -7.33
C LEU A 37 -10.23 -26.45 -8.13
N CYS A 38 -10.14 -26.44 -9.46
CA CYS A 38 -11.14 -27.04 -10.35
C CYS A 38 -11.29 -28.55 -10.08
N ALA A 39 -10.19 -29.28 -9.90
CA ALA A 39 -10.23 -30.71 -9.58
C ALA A 39 -10.91 -31.04 -8.24
N ASN A 40 -11.13 -30.03 -7.39
CA ASN A 40 -11.87 -30.12 -6.14
C ASN A 40 -13.27 -29.50 -6.23
N GLY A 41 -13.78 -29.24 -7.44
CA GLY A 41 -15.12 -28.71 -7.67
C GLY A 41 -15.27 -27.19 -7.45
N VAL A 42 -14.17 -26.47 -7.28
CA VAL A 42 -14.19 -25.01 -7.11
C VAL A 42 -14.22 -24.34 -8.49
N LYS A 43 -15.14 -23.40 -8.71
CA LYS A 43 -15.16 -22.59 -9.92
C LYS A 43 -14.03 -21.54 -9.88
N VAL A 44 -13.28 -21.37 -10.96
CA VAL A 44 -12.15 -20.46 -11.04
C VAL A 44 -12.31 -19.48 -12.19
N TYR A 45 -12.11 -18.20 -11.89
CA TYR A 45 -11.88 -17.13 -12.85
C TYR A 45 -10.39 -16.79 -12.87
N LEU A 46 -9.69 -17.10 -13.95
CA LEU A 46 -8.25 -16.86 -14.08
C LEU A 46 -8.00 -15.68 -15.03
N TYR A 47 -7.22 -14.69 -14.60
CA TYR A 47 -6.68 -13.70 -15.52
C TYR A 47 -5.69 -14.36 -16.49
N ASN A 48 -5.76 -14.02 -17.78
CA ASN A 48 -4.88 -14.60 -18.80
C ASN A 48 -3.55 -13.86 -18.97
N THR A 49 -3.48 -12.65 -18.45
CA THR A 49 -2.29 -11.80 -18.41
C THR A 49 -2.05 -11.38 -16.97
N LEU A 50 -0.85 -10.92 -16.67
CA LEU A 50 -0.54 -10.31 -15.38
C LEU A 50 -1.48 -9.14 -15.06
N HIS A 51 -1.93 -9.06 -13.81
CA HIS A 51 -2.90 -8.08 -13.32
C HIS A 51 -2.54 -7.62 -11.90
N PRO A 52 -2.66 -6.31 -11.59
CA PRO A 52 -2.36 -5.80 -10.26
C PRO A 52 -3.24 -6.39 -9.15
N VAL A 53 -2.69 -6.44 -7.94
CA VAL A 53 -3.41 -6.71 -6.69
C VAL A 53 -4.73 -5.91 -6.56
N PRO A 54 -4.77 -4.59 -6.77
CA PRO A 54 -6.02 -3.84 -6.65
C PRO A 54 -7.10 -4.28 -7.64
N MET A 55 -6.72 -4.71 -8.84
CA MET A 55 -7.67 -5.23 -9.83
C MET A 55 -8.22 -6.60 -9.43
N LEU A 56 -7.43 -7.48 -8.79
CA LEU A 56 -7.98 -8.68 -8.16
C LEU A 56 -8.98 -8.30 -7.07
N SER A 57 -8.59 -7.43 -6.14
CA SER A 57 -9.44 -7.02 -5.00
C SER A 57 -10.79 -6.48 -5.48
N PHE A 58 -10.79 -5.66 -6.53
CA PHE A 58 -12.01 -5.19 -7.20
C PHE A 58 -12.79 -6.34 -7.86
N ALA A 59 -12.11 -7.20 -8.64
CA ALA A 59 -12.73 -8.29 -9.39
C ALA A 59 -13.48 -9.27 -8.48
N LEU A 60 -12.98 -9.54 -7.28
CA LEU A 60 -13.66 -10.38 -6.27
C LEU A 60 -15.06 -9.87 -5.97
N ARG A 61 -15.17 -8.57 -5.68
CA ARG A 61 -16.45 -7.93 -5.35
C ARG A 61 -17.35 -7.80 -6.58
N TYR A 62 -16.78 -7.50 -7.74
CA TYR A 62 -17.51 -7.36 -8.99
C TYR A 62 -18.12 -8.70 -9.45
N LEU A 63 -17.31 -9.76 -9.46
CA LEU A 63 -17.73 -11.12 -9.84
C LEU A 63 -18.42 -11.88 -8.71
N LYS A 64 -18.41 -11.34 -7.49
CA LYS A 64 -18.93 -11.94 -6.26
C LYS A 64 -18.33 -13.32 -5.99
N THR A 65 -17.02 -13.46 -6.19
CA THR A 65 -16.32 -14.71 -5.88
C THR A 65 -16.13 -14.90 -4.39
N THR A 66 -15.98 -16.16 -3.97
CA THR A 66 -15.82 -16.51 -2.55
C THR A 66 -14.45 -16.08 -2.01
N ALA A 67 -13.41 -16.20 -2.84
CA ALA A 67 -12.05 -15.88 -2.46
C ALA A 67 -11.22 -15.43 -3.67
N GLY A 68 -10.01 -14.96 -3.39
CA GLY A 68 -9.04 -14.53 -4.39
C GLY A 68 -7.64 -15.05 -4.10
N ILE A 69 -6.85 -15.22 -5.15
CA ILE A 69 -5.42 -15.55 -5.06
C ILE A 69 -4.65 -14.59 -5.94
N VAL A 70 -3.59 -13.97 -5.39
CA VAL A 70 -2.55 -13.33 -6.20
C VAL A 70 -1.25 -14.11 -6.05
N ILE A 71 -0.66 -14.51 -7.17
CA ILE A 71 0.70 -15.04 -7.19
C ILE A 71 1.68 -13.88 -7.38
N THR A 72 2.35 -13.49 -6.30
CA THR A 72 3.30 -12.38 -6.27
C THR A 72 4.07 -12.35 -4.95
N ALA A 73 5.32 -11.87 -5.01
CA ALA A 73 6.10 -11.45 -3.84
C ALA A 73 6.29 -9.91 -3.75
N SER A 74 5.36 -9.13 -4.32
CA SER A 74 5.37 -7.66 -4.34
C SER A 74 6.69 -7.09 -4.86
N HIS A 75 7.45 -6.41 -4.03
CA HIS A 75 8.71 -5.74 -4.33
C HIS A 75 9.95 -6.60 -4.00
N ASN A 76 9.80 -7.85 -3.54
CA ASN A 76 10.95 -8.69 -3.16
C ASN A 76 11.89 -8.97 -4.36
N PRO A 77 13.16 -9.34 -4.13
CA PRO A 77 14.08 -9.75 -5.20
C PRO A 77 13.53 -10.88 -6.11
N ALA A 78 14.02 -10.95 -7.36
CA ALA A 78 13.55 -11.86 -8.42
C ALA A 78 13.39 -13.33 -8.01
N LYS A 79 14.29 -13.83 -7.17
CA LYS A 79 14.29 -15.24 -6.71
C LYS A 79 13.09 -15.62 -5.86
N TYR A 80 12.34 -14.65 -5.33
CA TYR A 80 11.17 -14.90 -4.50
C TYR A 80 9.89 -14.85 -5.33
N ASN A 81 8.94 -15.71 -4.98
CA ASN A 81 7.56 -15.64 -5.40
C ASN A 81 6.67 -15.83 -4.16
N GLY A 82 5.37 -15.56 -4.27
CA GLY A 82 4.46 -15.58 -3.13
C GLY A 82 3.04 -15.97 -3.52
N TYR A 83 2.25 -16.33 -2.51
CA TYR A 83 0.87 -16.75 -2.64
C TYR A 83 0.05 -15.96 -1.62
N LYS A 84 -0.66 -14.93 -2.08
CA LYS A 84 -1.52 -14.08 -1.25
C LYS A 84 -2.98 -14.54 -1.39
N VAL A 85 -3.72 -14.58 -0.29
CA VAL A 85 -5.13 -15.02 -0.28
C VAL A 85 -6.04 -13.90 0.19
N TYR A 86 -7.16 -13.77 -0.51
CA TYR A 86 -8.20 -12.78 -0.28
C TYR A 86 -9.54 -13.46 -0.06
N TRP A 87 -10.46 -12.81 0.63
CA TRP A 87 -11.81 -13.30 0.84
C TRP A 87 -12.85 -12.51 0.03
N SER A 88 -14.14 -12.89 0.15
CA SER A 88 -15.23 -12.36 -0.68
C SER A 88 -15.45 -10.84 -0.56
N ASP A 89 -14.96 -10.22 0.51
CA ASP A 89 -15.01 -8.78 0.71
C ASP A 89 -14.00 -8.02 -0.16
N GLY A 90 -13.04 -8.72 -0.78
CA GLY A 90 -11.95 -8.18 -1.58
C GLY A 90 -10.66 -7.95 -0.79
N GLY A 91 -10.67 -8.14 0.54
CA GLY A 91 -9.53 -7.90 1.43
C GLY A 91 -8.68 -9.16 1.62
N GLN A 92 -7.43 -8.99 2.07
CA GLN A 92 -6.59 -10.12 2.48
C GLN A 92 -7.21 -10.84 3.68
N VAL A 93 -7.07 -12.17 3.71
CA VAL A 93 -7.67 -12.98 4.78
C VAL A 93 -7.16 -12.56 6.17
N THR A 94 -8.12 -12.47 7.10
CA THR A 94 -7.93 -12.28 8.53
C THR A 94 -8.55 -13.46 9.29
N PRO A 95 -8.36 -13.57 10.62
CA PRO A 95 -9.01 -14.61 11.39
C PRO A 95 -10.54 -14.57 11.22
N PRO A 96 -11.21 -15.73 11.06
CA PRO A 96 -10.66 -17.09 11.21
C PRO A 96 -10.10 -17.71 9.92
N HIS A 97 -10.18 -17.04 8.76
CA HIS A 97 -9.86 -17.62 7.47
C HIS A 97 -8.38 -17.92 7.28
N ASP A 98 -7.50 -17.00 7.70
CA ASP A 98 -6.05 -17.16 7.61
C ASP A 98 -5.55 -18.43 8.35
N ILE A 99 -6.01 -18.64 9.58
CA ILE A 99 -5.68 -19.80 10.41
C ILE A 99 -6.22 -21.08 9.76
N GLY A 100 -7.51 -21.10 9.39
CA GLY A 100 -8.13 -22.28 8.82
C GLY A 100 -7.49 -22.71 7.49
N ILE A 101 -7.09 -21.75 6.65
CA ILE A 101 -6.36 -22.03 5.40
C ILE A 101 -4.98 -22.62 5.72
N ALA A 102 -4.24 -22.00 6.65
CA ALA A 102 -2.89 -22.46 7.02
C ALA A 102 -2.91 -23.88 7.58
N GLU A 103 -3.87 -24.21 8.45
CA GLU A 103 -4.06 -25.56 8.98
C GLU A 103 -4.32 -26.59 7.87
N ARG A 104 -5.21 -26.26 6.92
CA ARG A 104 -5.50 -27.15 5.77
C ARG A 104 -4.29 -27.31 4.85
N VAL A 105 -3.51 -26.26 4.64
CA VAL A 105 -2.26 -26.33 3.85
C VAL A 105 -1.23 -27.21 4.54
N ALA A 106 -1.05 -27.07 5.85
CA ALA A 106 -0.11 -27.89 6.64
C ALA A 106 -0.48 -29.38 6.65
N ALA A 107 -1.77 -29.70 6.51
CA ALA A 107 -2.28 -31.07 6.47
C ALA A 107 -2.20 -31.73 5.08
N VAL A 108 -1.78 -31.03 4.02
CA VAL A 108 -1.73 -31.60 2.66
C VAL A 108 -0.66 -32.67 2.56
N VAL A 109 -1.04 -33.86 2.09
CA VAL A 109 -0.11 -34.92 1.69
C VAL A 109 0.15 -34.82 0.18
N PRO A 110 1.42 -34.74 -0.30
CA PRO A 110 1.72 -34.53 -1.72
C PRO A 110 1.03 -35.52 -2.68
N GLY A 111 0.94 -36.79 -2.32
CA GLY A 111 0.27 -37.81 -3.14
C GLY A 111 -1.26 -37.70 -3.21
N ALA A 112 -1.87 -36.85 -2.38
CA ALA A 112 -3.32 -36.61 -2.34
C ALA A 112 -3.75 -35.32 -3.06
N ILE A 113 -2.81 -34.59 -3.67
CA ILE A 113 -3.11 -33.37 -4.41
C ILE A 113 -3.87 -33.75 -5.69
N ARG A 114 -5.11 -33.27 -5.81
CA ARG A 114 -5.93 -33.47 -7.00
C ARG A 114 -5.57 -32.43 -8.04
N THR A 115 -5.55 -32.83 -9.30
CA THR A 115 -5.40 -31.93 -10.45
C THR A 115 -6.21 -32.48 -11.62
N MET A 116 -6.46 -31.62 -12.60
CA MET A 116 -7.16 -31.98 -13.84
C MET A 116 -6.55 -31.18 -15.00
N SER A 117 -6.78 -31.62 -16.23
CA SER A 117 -6.32 -30.87 -17.39
C SER A 117 -7.11 -29.57 -17.58
N GLN A 118 -6.49 -28.59 -18.23
CA GLN A 118 -7.16 -27.32 -18.55
C GLN A 118 -8.36 -27.52 -19.48
N SER A 119 -8.28 -28.47 -20.41
CA SER A 119 -9.38 -28.85 -21.30
C SER A 119 -10.58 -29.39 -20.53
N GLU A 120 -10.37 -30.29 -19.56
CA GLU A 120 -11.44 -30.86 -18.74
C GLU A 120 -12.07 -29.77 -17.84
N ALA A 121 -11.25 -28.89 -17.27
CA ALA A 121 -11.73 -27.80 -16.40
C ALA A 121 -12.61 -26.80 -17.16
N LYS A 122 -12.23 -26.46 -18.40
CA LYS A 122 -13.03 -25.62 -19.29
C LYS A 122 -14.31 -26.32 -19.77
N ALA A 123 -14.21 -27.58 -20.20
CA ALA A 123 -15.36 -28.36 -20.65
C ALA A 123 -16.41 -28.55 -19.54
N SER A 124 -15.97 -28.62 -18.28
CA SER A 124 -16.84 -28.72 -17.10
C SER A 124 -17.32 -27.35 -16.58
N ALA A 125 -17.04 -26.25 -17.29
CA ALA A 125 -17.34 -24.88 -16.87
C ALA A 125 -16.77 -24.48 -15.49
N LEU A 126 -15.75 -25.18 -15.02
CA LEU A 126 -15.06 -24.91 -13.75
C LEU A 126 -13.97 -23.86 -13.94
N LEU A 127 -13.33 -23.77 -15.10
CA LEU A 127 -12.34 -22.75 -15.41
C LEU A 127 -12.87 -21.77 -16.46
N SER A 128 -12.93 -20.49 -16.11
CA SER A 128 -13.27 -19.38 -17.00
C SER A 128 -12.18 -18.31 -16.93
N ASN A 129 -12.07 -17.50 -17.98
CA ASN A 129 -11.22 -16.31 -17.90
C ASN A 129 -11.97 -15.23 -17.13
N VAL A 130 -11.23 -14.32 -16.48
CA VAL A 130 -11.84 -13.07 -16.02
C VAL A 130 -12.30 -12.27 -17.25
N PRO A 131 -13.56 -11.80 -17.32
CA PRO A 131 -14.05 -11.02 -18.46
C PRO A 131 -13.39 -9.64 -18.56
N GLU A 132 -13.12 -9.16 -19.77
CA GLU A 132 -12.59 -7.81 -20.03
C GLU A 132 -13.48 -6.68 -19.45
N SER A 133 -14.79 -6.94 -19.32
CA SER A 133 -15.72 -5.99 -18.67
C SER A 133 -15.36 -5.68 -17.22
N VAL A 134 -14.59 -6.55 -16.55
CA VAL A 134 -14.10 -6.30 -15.19
C VAL A 134 -13.04 -5.20 -15.19
N ASP A 135 -12.14 -5.22 -16.16
CA ASP A 135 -11.09 -4.21 -16.30
C ASP A 135 -11.69 -2.85 -16.68
N GLU A 136 -12.65 -2.84 -17.62
CA GLU A 136 -13.38 -1.61 -17.98
C GLU A 136 -14.20 -1.05 -16.81
N ALA A 137 -14.81 -1.91 -15.99
CA ALA A 137 -15.51 -1.49 -14.78
C ALA A 137 -14.54 -0.91 -13.74
N TYR A 138 -13.34 -1.49 -13.61
CA TYR A 138 -12.29 -0.95 -12.75
C TYR A 138 -11.81 0.43 -13.26
N TYR A 139 -11.50 0.57 -14.55
CA TYR A 139 -11.10 1.85 -15.13
C TYR A 139 -12.18 2.92 -14.96
N SER A 140 -13.45 2.56 -15.17
CA SER A 140 -14.58 3.46 -14.97
C SER A 140 -14.65 3.92 -13.52
N MET A 141 -14.57 2.98 -12.56
CA MET A 141 -14.54 3.27 -11.13
C MET A 141 -13.43 4.26 -10.76
N VAL A 142 -12.22 4.10 -11.31
CA VAL A 142 -11.11 5.04 -11.05
C VAL A 142 -11.43 6.42 -11.63
N THR A 143 -11.85 6.50 -12.89
CA THR A 143 -12.14 7.80 -13.53
C THR A 143 -13.32 8.53 -12.88
N GLU A 144 -14.33 7.81 -12.41
CA GLU A 144 -15.50 8.37 -11.71
C GLU A 144 -15.18 8.82 -10.28
N SER A 145 -14.15 8.25 -9.66
CA SER A 145 -13.69 8.66 -8.33
C SER A 145 -12.98 10.02 -8.32
N LEU A 146 -12.50 10.47 -9.49
CA LEU A 146 -11.79 11.72 -9.65
C LEU A 146 -12.68 12.91 -9.36
N ALA A 147 -12.15 13.87 -8.62
CA ALA A 147 -12.91 15.06 -8.29
C ALA A 147 -13.05 15.96 -9.53
N ARG A 148 -11.95 16.18 -10.23
CA ARG A 148 -11.77 17.18 -11.27
C ARG A 148 -11.20 16.53 -12.54
N PRO A 149 -11.86 15.51 -13.11
CA PRO A 149 -11.36 14.82 -14.30
C PRO A 149 -11.15 15.78 -15.49
N GLY A 150 -11.95 16.86 -15.56
CA GLY A 150 -11.78 17.90 -16.58
C GLY A 150 -10.40 18.57 -16.57
N LEU A 151 -9.76 18.73 -15.39
CA LEU A 151 -8.42 19.31 -15.29
C LEU A 151 -7.37 18.48 -16.02
N LEU A 152 -7.56 17.16 -16.08
CA LEU A 152 -6.63 16.23 -16.74
C LEU A 152 -6.73 16.34 -18.26
N SER A 153 -7.94 16.40 -18.79
CA SER A 153 -8.18 16.51 -20.25
C SER A 153 -7.63 17.80 -20.87
N SER A 154 -7.56 18.88 -20.08
CA SER A 154 -7.00 20.17 -20.48
C SER A 154 -5.56 20.38 -19.99
N SER A 155 -4.99 19.41 -19.28
CA SER A 155 -3.70 19.58 -18.61
C SER A 155 -2.56 19.49 -19.59
N SER A 156 -1.54 20.34 -19.40
CA SER A 156 -0.23 20.17 -20.04
C SER A 156 0.71 19.31 -19.21
N VAL A 157 0.19 18.56 -18.23
CA VAL A 157 0.99 17.72 -17.33
C VAL A 157 1.59 16.56 -18.11
N THR A 158 2.91 16.47 -18.08
CA THR A 158 3.67 15.34 -18.60
C THR A 158 4.03 14.39 -17.46
N VAL A 159 3.69 13.11 -17.62
CA VAL A 159 4.04 12.04 -16.68
C VAL A 159 5.23 11.24 -17.23
N ALA A 160 6.24 11.00 -16.39
CA ALA A 160 7.23 9.96 -16.63
C ALA A 160 6.93 8.76 -15.72
N TYR A 161 6.89 7.56 -16.27
CA TYR A 161 6.38 6.39 -15.55
C TYR A 161 7.31 5.18 -15.68
N THR A 162 7.51 4.45 -14.59
CA THR A 162 8.03 3.09 -14.63
C THR A 162 7.09 2.11 -13.94
N PRO A 163 6.71 1.00 -14.60
CA PRO A 163 6.01 -0.08 -13.92
C PRO A 163 6.98 -1.04 -13.23
N LEU A 164 8.30 -0.80 -13.28
CA LEU A 164 9.35 -1.71 -12.78
C LEU A 164 9.15 -3.16 -13.27
N HIS A 165 8.90 -3.31 -14.58
CA HIS A 165 8.55 -4.59 -15.23
C HIS A 165 7.25 -5.22 -14.72
N GLY A 166 6.37 -4.44 -14.10
CA GLY A 166 5.23 -4.89 -13.32
C GLY A 166 3.86 -4.77 -13.98
N ALA A 167 2.85 -5.22 -13.23
CA ALA A 167 1.46 -5.26 -13.68
C ALA A 167 0.76 -3.91 -13.75
N GLY A 168 1.33 -2.88 -13.14
CA GLY A 168 0.80 -1.52 -13.23
C GLY A 168 0.92 -0.88 -14.62
N ASN A 169 1.68 -1.45 -15.57
CA ASN A 169 1.95 -0.82 -16.88
C ASN A 169 0.67 -0.48 -17.65
N ILE A 170 -0.09 -1.53 -18.02
CA ILE A 170 -1.27 -1.39 -18.88
C ILE A 170 -2.37 -0.57 -18.18
N PRO A 171 -2.77 -0.86 -16.91
CA PRO A 171 -3.86 -0.14 -16.26
C PRO A 171 -3.61 1.37 -16.10
N VAL A 172 -2.43 1.77 -15.62
CA VAL A 172 -2.10 3.19 -15.40
C VAL A 172 -2.13 3.96 -16.71
N ARG A 173 -1.48 3.44 -17.76
CA ARG A 173 -1.42 4.11 -19.07
C ARG A 173 -2.77 4.19 -19.75
N THR A 174 -3.57 3.12 -19.66
CA THR A 174 -4.93 3.10 -20.20
C THR A 174 -5.77 4.21 -19.59
N ILE A 175 -5.77 4.35 -18.26
CA ILE A 175 -6.58 5.37 -17.57
C ILE A 175 -6.06 6.78 -17.89
N LEU A 176 -4.74 7.01 -17.84
CA LEU A 176 -4.15 8.31 -18.18
C LEU A 176 -4.46 8.72 -19.62
N ALA A 177 -4.35 7.79 -20.58
CA ALA A 177 -4.69 8.05 -21.98
C ALA A 177 -6.19 8.38 -22.16
N LYS A 178 -7.10 7.67 -21.47
CA LYS A 178 -8.54 7.99 -21.47
C LYS A 178 -8.84 9.38 -20.93
N LEU A 179 -8.00 9.88 -20.01
CA LEU A 179 -8.12 11.21 -19.41
C LEU A 179 -7.35 12.30 -20.19
N GLY A 180 -6.72 11.97 -21.31
CA GLY A 180 -5.96 12.90 -22.15
C GLY A 180 -4.59 13.29 -21.60
N VAL A 181 -4.05 12.54 -20.63
CA VAL A 181 -2.75 12.82 -20.00
C VAL A 181 -1.62 12.14 -20.78
N HIS A 182 -0.59 12.91 -21.11
CA HIS A 182 0.61 12.38 -21.76
C HIS A 182 1.49 11.62 -20.76
N CYS A 183 1.84 10.39 -21.09
CA CYS A 183 2.63 9.50 -20.23
C CYS A 183 3.76 8.84 -21.03
N GLU A 184 4.99 9.21 -20.69
CA GLU A 184 6.22 8.60 -21.18
C GLU A 184 6.64 7.46 -20.26
N VAL A 185 7.04 6.33 -20.82
CA VAL A 185 7.40 5.15 -20.04
C VAL A 185 8.89 4.87 -20.17
N VAL A 186 9.51 4.39 -19.09
CA VAL A 186 10.88 3.88 -19.12
C VAL A 186 10.92 2.62 -19.97
N GLU A 187 11.40 2.74 -21.21
CA GLU A 187 11.47 1.66 -22.21
C GLU A 187 12.13 0.39 -21.63
N GLN A 188 13.24 0.53 -20.89
CA GLN A 188 13.95 -0.61 -20.31
C GLN A 188 13.19 -1.34 -19.19
N GLN A 189 12.13 -0.72 -18.65
CA GLN A 189 11.32 -1.26 -17.56
C GLN A 189 9.86 -1.46 -17.97
N GLU A 190 9.51 -1.20 -19.24
CA GLU A 190 8.13 -1.23 -19.73
C GLU A 190 7.57 -2.65 -19.76
N LEU A 191 8.32 -3.58 -20.36
CA LEU A 191 7.84 -4.94 -20.57
C LEU A 191 8.08 -5.82 -19.32
N PRO A 192 7.17 -6.79 -19.07
CA PRO A 192 7.34 -7.77 -18.00
C PRO A 192 8.63 -8.57 -18.14
N ASP A 193 9.40 -8.63 -17.06
CA ASP A 193 10.60 -9.45 -16.93
C ASP A 193 10.77 -9.86 -15.47
N GLY A 194 10.65 -11.16 -15.21
CA GLY A 194 10.69 -11.73 -13.86
C GLY A 194 12.08 -11.75 -13.22
N ASP A 195 13.13 -11.48 -13.99
CA ASP A 195 14.50 -11.34 -13.49
C ASP A 195 14.81 -9.89 -13.06
N PHE A 196 13.94 -8.94 -13.40
CA PHE A 196 14.08 -7.51 -13.08
C PHE A 196 15.49 -6.96 -13.45
N PRO A 197 15.95 -7.07 -14.71
CA PRO A 197 17.35 -6.89 -15.09
C PRO A 197 17.91 -5.49 -14.81
N THR A 198 17.05 -4.50 -14.59
CA THR A 198 17.43 -3.10 -14.35
C THR A 198 17.59 -2.76 -12.86
N VAL A 199 17.11 -3.61 -11.94
CA VAL A 199 17.05 -3.33 -10.50
C VAL A 199 17.30 -4.58 -9.66
N SER A 200 17.98 -4.45 -8.52
CA SER A 200 18.15 -5.58 -7.59
C SER A 200 16.85 -5.92 -6.86
N MET A 201 16.01 -4.91 -6.64
CA MET A 201 14.74 -4.99 -5.94
C MET A 201 13.77 -3.98 -6.59
N PRO A 202 12.63 -4.42 -7.15
CA PRO A 202 11.67 -3.53 -7.81
C PRO A 202 10.77 -2.83 -6.78
N ASN A 203 11.38 -2.03 -5.89
CA ASN A 203 10.69 -1.27 -4.86
C ASN A 203 10.72 0.23 -5.20
N PRO A 204 9.58 0.89 -5.46
CA PRO A 204 9.55 2.31 -5.81
C PRO A 204 9.91 3.26 -4.65
N GLU A 205 10.11 2.73 -3.44
CA GLU A 205 10.73 3.44 -2.31
C GLU A 205 12.25 3.63 -2.50
N ASP A 206 12.92 2.75 -3.24
CA ASP A 206 14.37 2.79 -3.42
C ASP A 206 14.74 3.82 -4.51
N PRO A 207 15.56 4.86 -4.18
CA PRO A 207 16.07 5.80 -5.16
C PRO A 207 16.77 5.13 -6.36
N GLN A 208 17.42 3.98 -6.18
CA GLN A 208 18.07 3.25 -7.26
C GLN A 208 17.06 2.62 -8.22
N ALA A 209 15.95 2.08 -7.72
CA ALA A 209 14.89 1.54 -8.57
C ALA A 209 14.21 2.64 -9.40
N MET A 210 14.07 3.84 -8.81
CA MET A 210 13.47 5.02 -9.46
C MET A 210 14.43 5.77 -10.39
N ARG A 211 15.72 5.42 -10.43
CA ARG A 211 16.76 6.17 -11.15
C ARG A 211 16.45 6.35 -12.65
N LEU A 212 15.99 5.30 -13.33
CA LEU A 212 15.67 5.38 -14.75
C LEU A 212 14.45 6.27 -15.02
N ALA A 213 13.42 6.18 -14.18
CA ALA A 213 12.22 7.02 -14.29
C ALA A 213 12.50 8.49 -14.00
N ILE A 214 13.37 8.78 -13.03
CA ILE A 214 13.85 10.15 -12.77
C ILE A 214 14.66 10.67 -13.96
N GLY A 215 15.54 9.84 -14.54
CA GLY A 215 16.29 10.20 -15.75
C GLY A 215 15.36 10.55 -16.93
N LEU A 216 14.34 9.74 -17.16
CA LEU A 216 13.30 10.01 -18.15
C LEU A 216 12.55 11.32 -17.83
N GLY A 217 12.19 11.55 -16.56
CA GLY A 217 11.53 12.77 -16.11
C GLY A 217 12.33 14.04 -16.40
N ILE A 218 13.66 13.99 -16.27
CA ILE A 218 14.55 15.09 -16.65
C ILE A 218 14.55 15.28 -18.18
N GLN A 219 14.66 14.19 -18.94
CA GLN A 219 14.72 14.21 -20.40
C GLN A 219 13.44 14.79 -21.02
N CYS A 220 12.27 14.35 -20.59
CA CYS A 220 10.98 14.81 -21.13
C CYS A 220 10.39 16.02 -20.39
N LYS A 221 11.11 16.58 -19.41
CA LYS A 221 10.64 17.69 -18.57
C LYS A 221 9.29 17.38 -17.90
N ALA A 222 9.18 16.17 -17.35
CA ALA A 222 7.98 15.70 -16.66
C ALA A 222 7.60 16.62 -15.49
N ASP A 223 6.30 16.78 -15.28
CA ASP A 223 5.72 17.43 -14.11
C ASP A 223 5.70 16.52 -12.90
N ILE A 224 5.63 15.21 -13.14
CA ILE A 224 5.60 14.18 -12.11
C ILE A 224 6.23 12.88 -12.64
N VAL A 225 7.01 12.23 -11.78
CA VAL A 225 7.58 10.89 -12.04
C VAL A 225 6.86 9.89 -11.15
N LEU A 226 6.35 8.81 -11.72
CA LEU A 226 5.62 7.75 -11.03
C LEU A 226 6.36 6.42 -11.15
N GLY A 227 6.29 5.60 -10.10
CA GLY A 227 6.81 4.24 -10.10
C GLY A 227 5.87 3.29 -9.37
N THR A 228 5.50 2.16 -9.99
CA THR A 228 4.75 1.10 -9.32
C THR A 228 5.61 -0.14 -9.11
N ASP A 229 5.34 -0.89 -8.04
CA ASP A 229 5.97 -2.20 -7.81
C ASP A 229 5.31 -3.30 -8.68
N PRO A 230 5.91 -4.50 -8.79
CA PRO A 230 5.49 -5.52 -9.74
C PRO A 230 4.02 -5.96 -9.66
N ASP A 231 3.41 -5.92 -8.47
CA ASP A 231 2.00 -6.24 -8.26
C ASP A 231 1.08 -5.02 -8.18
N GLY A 232 1.61 -3.82 -8.38
CA GLY A 232 0.86 -2.57 -8.52
C GLY A 232 0.12 -2.15 -7.24
N ASP A 233 0.65 -2.51 -6.08
CA ASP A 233 0.09 -2.17 -4.76
C ASP A 233 0.85 -1.02 -4.07
N ARG A 234 2.01 -0.61 -4.60
CA ARG A 234 2.79 0.54 -4.11
C ARG A 234 3.04 1.60 -5.16
N LEU A 235 3.04 2.86 -4.73
CA LEU A 235 3.32 4.02 -5.60
C LEU A 235 4.43 4.92 -5.06
N GLY A 236 5.54 4.99 -5.79
CA GLY A 236 6.57 6.02 -5.63
C GLY A 236 6.28 7.24 -6.48
N ILE A 237 6.60 8.42 -5.95
CA ILE A 237 6.41 9.71 -6.63
C ILE A 237 7.68 10.54 -6.47
N ALA A 238 8.24 10.98 -7.59
CA ALA A 238 9.27 12.02 -7.61
C ALA A 238 8.71 13.30 -8.26
N ILE A 239 9.05 14.45 -7.67
CA ILE A 239 8.59 15.76 -8.14
C ILE A 239 9.77 16.66 -8.50
N PRO A 240 9.62 17.62 -9.43
CA PRO A 240 10.69 18.55 -9.77
C PRO A 240 11.20 19.32 -8.54
N SER A 241 12.52 19.40 -8.40
CA SER A 241 13.16 20.15 -7.31
C SER A 241 13.11 21.66 -7.51
N GLY A 242 12.89 22.10 -8.75
CA GLY A 242 12.79 23.50 -9.19
C GLY A 242 12.14 23.63 -10.58
N PRO A 243 11.86 24.86 -11.03
CA PRO A 243 11.02 25.13 -12.21
C PRO A 243 11.62 24.63 -13.53
N ASN A 244 12.94 24.53 -13.64
CA ASN A 244 13.62 24.06 -14.85
C ASN A 244 13.53 22.53 -15.04
N LYS A 245 13.06 21.79 -14.01
CA LYS A 245 12.92 20.33 -14.02
C LYS A 245 14.22 19.58 -14.40
N ASP A 246 15.37 20.12 -13.96
CA ASP A 246 16.70 19.52 -14.17
C ASP A 246 17.06 18.48 -13.11
N SER A 247 16.31 18.44 -12.02
CA SER A 247 16.43 17.43 -10.96
C SER A 247 15.08 17.17 -10.31
N PHE A 248 14.93 15.98 -9.74
CA PHE A 248 13.73 15.54 -9.06
C PHE A 248 14.07 15.07 -7.65
N SER A 249 13.12 15.28 -6.73
CA SER A 249 13.18 14.76 -5.37
C SER A 249 12.20 13.61 -5.25
N LEU A 250 12.69 12.41 -4.92
CA LEU A 250 11.84 11.29 -4.55
C LEU A 250 11.22 11.58 -3.19
N LEU A 251 9.90 11.53 -3.10
CA LEU A 251 9.17 11.76 -1.87
C LEU A 251 9.17 10.51 -0.99
N THR A 252 9.21 10.68 0.33
CA THR A 252 8.98 9.56 1.26
C THR A 252 7.51 9.14 1.21
N GLY A 253 7.21 7.90 1.61
CA GLY A 253 5.82 7.42 1.63
C GLY A 253 4.92 8.27 2.53
N ASN A 254 5.46 8.79 3.64
CA ASN A 254 4.74 9.74 4.49
C ASN A 254 4.47 11.08 3.79
N GLN A 255 5.43 11.63 3.03
CA GLN A 255 5.21 12.86 2.28
C GLN A 255 4.13 12.71 1.21
N ILE A 256 4.10 11.56 0.54
CA ILE A 256 3.05 11.23 -0.43
C ILE A 256 1.70 11.11 0.28
N ALA A 257 1.62 10.36 1.39
CA ALA A 257 0.40 10.23 2.20
C ALA A 257 -0.13 11.60 2.66
N VAL A 258 0.76 12.50 3.09
CA VAL A 258 0.44 13.85 3.54
C VAL A 258 -0.14 14.70 2.41
N LEU A 259 0.49 14.70 1.24
CA LEU A 259 0.00 15.45 0.08
C LEU A 259 -1.36 14.94 -0.40
N LEU A 260 -1.52 13.61 -0.50
CA LEU A 260 -2.78 12.99 -0.90
C LEU A 260 -3.90 13.27 0.11
N CYS A 261 -3.61 13.11 1.41
CA CYS A 261 -4.56 13.40 2.49
C CYS A 261 -5.02 14.87 2.46
N ASP A 262 -4.07 15.81 2.36
CA ASP A 262 -4.38 17.23 2.26
C ASP A 262 -5.24 17.52 1.01
N TYR A 263 -4.86 17.02 -0.16
CA TYR A 263 -5.63 17.23 -1.39
C TYR A 263 -7.06 16.69 -1.29
N LEU A 264 -7.24 15.48 -0.76
CA LEU A 264 -8.56 14.86 -0.58
C LEU A 264 -9.41 15.63 0.44
N ILE A 265 -8.83 16.09 1.54
CA ILE A 265 -9.53 16.88 2.56
C ILE A 265 -9.93 18.25 2.01
N GLN A 266 -9.03 18.97 1.34
CA GLN A 266 -9.39 20.27 0.74
C GLN A 266 -10.48 20.08 -0.31
N THR A 267 -10.39 19.03 -1.13
CA THR A 267 -11.42 18.69 -2.12
C THR A 267 -12.75 18.37 -1.48
N TRP A 268 -12.77 17.60 -0.39
CA TRP A 268 -13.99 17.35 0.36
C TRP A 268 -14.57 18.66 0.91
N LYS A 269 -13.76 19.52 1.53
CA LYS A 269 -14.23 20.82 2.06
C LYS A 269 -14.84 21.71 0.99
N GLU A 270 -14.22 21.78 -0.19
CA GLU A 270 -14.72 22.57 -1.32
C GLU A 270 -16.09 22.08 -1.85
N ARG A 271 -16.40 20.79 -1.64
CA ARG A 271 -17.62 20.14 -2.18
C ARG A 271 -18.67 19.83 -1.12
N SER A 272 -18.27 19.79 0.14
CA SER A 272 -19.11 19.37 1.24
C SER A 272 -20.28 20.33 1.40
N GLN A 273 -21.45 19.77 1.61
CA GLN A 273 -22.67 20.50 1.92
C GLN A 273 -23.01 20.32 3.40
N GLU A 274 -23.85 21.20 3.94
CA GLU A 274 -24.35 21.05 5.30
C GLU A 274 -25.03 19.68 5.48
N GLY A 275 -24.66 18.95 6.54
CA GLY A 275 -25.16 17.60 6.80
C GLY A 275 -24.44 16.48 6.04
N ALA A 276 -23.37 16.76 5.30
CA ALA A 276 -22.56 15.72 4.68
C ALA A 276 -21.95 14.78 5.73
N ARG A 277 -21.80 13.50 5.36
CA ARG A 277 -21.11 12.50 6.19
C ARG A 277 -19.67 12.95 6.49
N GLN A 278 -19.20 12.66 7.69
CA GLN A 278 -17.83 12.99 8.08
C GLN A 278 -16.84 12.05 7.36
N PRO A 279 -15.78 12.56 6.72
CA PRO A 279 -14.74 11.72 6.15
C PRO A 279 -13.93 11.04 7.25
N LEU A 280 -13.57 9.78 7.02
CA LEU A 280 -12.63 9.01 7.83
C LEU A 280 -11.34 8.78 7.05
N VAL A 281 -10.22 9.17 7.66
CA VAL A 281 -8.87 8.78 7.27
C VAL A 281 -8.42 7.62 8.17
N VAL A 282 -7.83 6.59 7.57
CA VAL A 282 -7.32 5.42 8.29
C VAL A 282 -5.83 5.28 7.99
N LYS A 283 -4.98 5.26 9.02
CA LYS A 283 -3.54 5.12 8.83
C LYS A 283 -2.95 3.99 9.67
N SER A 284 -1.84 3.43 9.22
CA SER A 284 -1.06 2.53 10.07
C SER A 284 -0.49 3.29 11.28
N ILE A 285 -0.28 2.60 12.41
CA ILE A 285 0.34 3.16 13.62
C ILE A 285 1.78 3.66 13.40
N VAL A 286 2.41 3.23 12.30
CA VAL A 286 3.75 3.61 11.87
C VAL A 286 3.77 4.58 10.68
N THR A 287 2.60 5.13 10.32
CA THR A 287 2.46 6.30 9.44
C THR A 287 2.52 7.59 10.25
N THR A 288 3.11 8.64 9.66
CA THR A 288 3.28 9.97 10.27
C THR A 288 1.99 10.51 10.88
N ASP A 289 2.12 11.16 12.06
CA ASP A 289 0.98 11.79 12.72
C ASP A 289 0.54 13.09 12.03
N LEU A 290 1.33 13.64 11.08
CA LEU A 290 0.91 14.77 10.26
C LEU A 290 -0.36 14.47 9.45
N VAL A 291 -0.58 13.22 9.02
CA VAL A 291 -1.83 12.81 8.35
C VAL A 291 -3.04 13.00 9.29
N ARG A 292 -2.89 12.66 10.57
CA ARG A 292 -3.92 12.85 11.60
C ARG A 292 -4.17 14.34 11.85
N GLU A 293 -3.10 15.12 12.02
CA GLU A 293 -3.20 16.56 12.25
C GLU A 293 -3.96 17.28 11.13
N ILE A 294 -3.68 16.94 9.87
CA ILE A 294 -4.38 17.53 8.71
C ILE A 294 -5.86 17.11 8.74
N ALA A 295 -6.17 15.84 8.98
CA ALA A 295 -7.53 15.34 9.06
C ALA A 295 -8.36 16.05 10.15
N GLU A 296 -7.90 15.98 11.39
CA GLU A 296 -8.67 16.40 12.55
C GLU A 296 -8.86 17.92 12.60
N LYS A 297 -7.82 18.72 12.27
CA LYS A 297 -7.94 20.18 12.19
C LYS A 297 -8.89 20.66 11.09
N ASN A 298 -9.20 19.82 10.11
CA ASN A 298 -10.14 20.12 9.04
C ASN A 298 -11.52 19.46 9.24
N GLY A 299 -11.78 18.85 10.40
CA GLY A 299 -13.06 18.25 10.75
C GLY A 299 -13.27 16.82 10.27
N ALA A 300 -12.27 16.21 9.63
CA ALA A 300 -12.25 14.78 9.33
C ALA A 300 -11.89 13.98 10.58
N ALA A 301 -12.34 12.73 10.65
CA ALA A 301 -11.87 11.79 11.67
C ALA A 301 -10.60 11.07 11.18
N CYS A 302 -9.72 10.68 12.10
CA CYS A 302 -8.57 9.84 11.81
C CYS A 302 -8.48 8.70 12.81
N VAL A 303 -8.26 7.47 12.33
CA VAL A 303 -8.06 6.30 13.18
C VAL A 303 -6.78 5.57 12.81
N ASP A 304 -6.10 5.08 13.84
CA ASP A 304 -4.90 4.28 13.71
C ASP A 304 -5.28 2.80 13.67
N VAL A 305 -4.61 2.03 12.81
CA VAL A 305 -4.68 0.57 12.75
C VAL A 305 -3.28 -0.05 12.76
N LEU A 306 -3.15 -1.34 13.06
CA LEU A 306 -1.87 -2.02 12.96
C LEU A 306 -1.34 -2.01 11.51
N THR A 307 -0.03 -2.19 11.34
CA THR A 307 0.56 -2.36 10.00
C THR A 307 -0.03 -3.59 9.29
N GLY A 308 -0.33 -3.42 8.01
CA GLY A 308 -1.01 -4.39 7.16
C GLY A 308 -2.35 -3.85 6.69
N PHE A 309 -2.46 -3.60 5.38
CA PHE A 309 -3.65 -3.00 4.76
C PHE A 309 -4.98 -3.73 5.04
N LYS A 310 -4.94 -5.01 5.41
CA LYS A 310 -6.12 -5.76 5.87
C LYS A 310 -6.90 -5.05 6.98
N TYR A 311 -6.22 -4.38 7.92
CA TYR A 311 -6.90 -3.64 8.99
C TYR A 311 -7.54 -2.34 8.49
N ILE A 312 -6.99 -1.73 7.43
CA ILE A 312 -7.64 -0.62 6.73
C ILE A 312 -8.90 -1.15 6.04
N ALA A 313 -8.81 -2.28 5.32
CA ALA A 313 -9.95 -2.92 4.67
C ALA A 313 -11.10 -3.25 5.63
N GLU A 314 -10.80 -3.73 6.84
CA GLU A 314 -11.79 -3.94 7.91
C GLU A 314 -12.53 -2.65 8.29
N LYS A 315 -11.82 -1.52 8.38
CA LYS A 315 -12.45 -0.21 8.64
C LYS A 315 -13.32 0.24 7.48
N ILE A 316 -12.89 0.00 6.23
CA ILE A 316 -13.74 0.29 5.06
C ILE A 316 -15.01 -0.58 5.11
N ALA A 317 -14.90 -1.87 5.48
CA ALA A 317 -16.04 -2.78 5.59
C ALA A 317 -17.03 -2.33 6.67
N ALA A 318 -16.52 -1.92 7.83
CA ALA A 318 -17.35 -1.38 8.91
C ALA A 318 -18.11 -0.09 8.53
N LEU A 319 -17.67 0.62 7.48
CA LEU A 319 -18.27 1.86 7.00
C LEU A 319 -19.30 1.68 5.88
N GLU A 320 -19.44 0.51 5.26
CA GLU A 320 -20.30 0.32 4.07
C GLU A 320 -21.76 0.73 4.30
N HIS A 321 -22.24 0.63 5.55
CA HIS A 321 -23.60 1.00 5.94
C HIS A 321 -23.64 2.18 6.92
N SER A 322 -22.53 2.91 7.07
CA SER A 322 -22.46 4.06 7.97
C SER A 322 -23.20 5.27 7.38
N ALA A 323 -24.20 5.74 8.13
CA ALA A 323 -24.89 6.99 7.85
C ALA A 323 -24.12 8.23 8.35
N LYS A 324 -23.10 8.04 9.22
CA LYS A 324 -22.37 9.14 9.87
C LYS A 324 -21.05 9.45 9.19
N GLN A 325 -20.35 8.40 8.75
CA GLN A 325 -18.98 8.51 8.23
C GLN A 325 -18.86 7.81 6.88
N PHE A 326 -17.88 8.22 6.09
CA PHE A 326 -17.47 7.51 4.89
C PHE A 326 -15.95 7.42 4.83
N PHE A 327 -15.44 6.38 4.17
CA PHE A 327 -14.01 6.23 3.96
C PHE A 327 -13.52 7.25 2.93
N LEU A 328 -12.57 8.10 3.32
CA LEU A 328 -11.94 9.07 2.44
C LEU A 328 -10.58 8.58 1.95
N PHE A 329 -9.75 8.09 2.87
CA PHE A 329 -8.36 7.75 2.56
C PHE A 329 -7.78 6.71 3.52
N GLY A 330 -7.01 5.78 2.98
CA GLY A 330 -6.25 4.77 3.70
C GLY A 330 -4.79 4.83 3.32
N CYS A 331 -3.86 4.87 4.28
CA CYS A 331 -2.43 4.95 3.97
C CYS A 331 -1.51 4.21 4.93
N GLU A 332 -0.45 3.64 4.35
CA GLU A 332 0.72 3.12 5.04
C GLU A 332 1.96 3.88 4.56
N GLU A 333 2.91 4.13 5.47
CA GLU A 333 4.20 4.75 5.18
C GLU A 333 5.02 3.97 4.15
N SER A 334 4.71 2.69 3.99
CA SER A 334 5.33 1.75 3.04
C SER A 334 4.83 1.87 1.60
N PHE A 335 4.49 3.10 1.18
CA PHE A 335 4.10 3.45 -0.19
C PHE A 335 2.74 2.89 -0.65
N GLY A 336 1.89 2.48 0.30
CA GLY A 336 0.58 1.90 0.05
C GLY A 336 -0.56 2.87 0.36
N TYR A 337 -1.42 3.14 -0.62
CA TYR A 337 -2.50 4.11 -0.50
C TYR A 337 -3.79 3.62 -1.14
N LEU A 338 -4.92 4.14 -0.66
CA LEU A 338 -6.23 3.91 -1.26
C LEU A 338 -7.18 5.08 -0.98
N SER A 339 -7.82 5.61 -2.02
CA SER A 339 -8.93 6.55 -1.90
C SER A 339 -10.28 5.96 -2.34
N VAL A 340 -10.28 4.78 -2.98
CA VAL A 340 -11.48 4.22 -3.59
C VAL A 340 -11.99 2.99 -2.83
N PRO A 341 -13.12 3.08 -2.09
CA PRO A 341 -13.57 2.02 -1.17
C PRO A 341 -14.06 0.73 -1.84
N GLN A 342 -14.17 0.71 -3.17
CA GLN A 342 -14.50 -0.46 -3.98
C GLN A 342 -13.33 -1.47 -4.02
N VAL A 343 -12.11 -1.02 -3.74
CA VAL A 343 -10.92 -1.87 -3.56
C VAL A 343 -10.69 -2.06 -2.05
N ARG A 344 -10.08 -3.18 -1.65
CA ARG A 344 -9.79 -3.53 -0.24
C ARG A 344 -8.34 -3.93 0.00
N ASP A 345 -7.46 -3.45 -0.86
CA ASP A 345 -6.03 -3.44 -0.67
C ASP A 345 -5.47 -2.12 -1.21
N LYS A 346 -4.17 -1.92 -1.07
CA LYS A 346 -3.46 -0.77 -1.64
C LYS A 346 -3.65 -0.78 -3.16
N ASP A 347 -3.77 0.42 -3.71
CA ASP A 347 -4.04 0.60 -5.12
C ASP A 347 -3.15 1.68 -5.72
N ALA A 348 -2.00 1.26 -6.26
CA ALA A 348 -1.08 2.18 -6.91
C ALA A 348 -1.63 2.69 -8.25
N VAL A 349 -2.53 1.94 -8.90
CA VAL A 349 -3.10 2.31 -10.19
C VAL A 349 -4.05 3.48 -10.03
N SER A 350 -5.03 3.41 -9.13
CA SER A 350 -5.93 4.54 -8.87
C SER A 350 -5.21 5.70 -8.21
N THR A 351 -4.27 5.43 -7.29
CA THR A 351 -3.50 6.48 -6.64
C THR A 351 -2.58 7.23 -7.61
N ALA A 352 -2.01 6.56 -8.62
CA ALA A 352 -1.22 7.22 -9.65
C ALA A 352 -2.04 8.29 -10.38
N VAL A 353 -3.27 7.95 -10.76
CA VAL A 353 -4.19 8.88 -11.45
C VAL A 353 -4.61 10.02 -10.51
N LEU A 354 -4.91 9.72 -9.24
CA LEU A 354 -5.20 10.74 -8.22
C LEU A 354 -4.01 11.70 -8.02
N ALA A 355 -2.78 11.20 -8.03
CA ALA A 355 -1.57 12.01 -7.89
C ALA A 355 -1.38 12.97 -9.07
N VAL A 356 -1.70 12.53 -10.29
CA VAL A 356 -1.70 13.41 -11.47
C VAL A 356 -2.78 14.48 -11.34
N GLU A 357 -3.99 14.13 -10.89
CA GLU A 357 -5.06 15.12 -10.66
C GLU A 357 -4.63 16.17 -9.60
N MET A 358 -4.04 15.71 -8.50
CA MET A 358 -3.48 16.58 -7.46
C MET A 358 -2.40 17.52 -8.03
N MET A 359 -1.48 17.00 -8.84
CA MET A 359 -0.45 17.80 -9.51
C MET A 359 -1.07 18.86 -10.42
N SER A 360 -2.01 18.47 -11.30
CA SER A 360 -2.73 19.39 -12.19
C SER A 360 -3.50 20.46 -11.42
N HIS A 361 -4.11 20.10 -10.28
CA HIS A 361 -4.83 21.04 -9.43
C HIS A 361 -3.91 22.12 -8.86
N TYR A 362 -2.79 21.76 -8.24
CA TYR A 362 -1.88 22.74 -7.67
C TYR A 362 -1.14 23.54 -8.75
N ALA A 363 -0.79 22.91 -9.88
CA ALA A 363 -0.23 23.61 -11.04
C ALA A 363 -1.20 24.68 -11.58
N SER A 364 -2.51 24.41 -11.62
CA SER A 364 -3.52 25.40 -12.04
C SER A 364 -3.61 26.62 -11.10
N LYS A 365 -3.09 26.48 -9.87
CA LYS A 365 -2.98 27.56 -8.88
C LYS A 365 -1.58 28.21 -8.86
N GLY A 366 -0.70 27.84 -9.80
CA GLY A 366 0.68 28.32 -9.86
C GLY A 366 1.58 27.78 -8.75
N LEU A 367 1.23 26.62 -8.16
CA LEU A 367 1.96 25.99 -7.06
C LEU A 367 2.57 24.65 -7.49
N SER A 368 3.82 24.43 -7.13
CA SER A 368 4.43 23.11 -7.16
C SER A 368 4.01 22.28 -5.94
N LEU A 369 4.08 20.95 -6.06
CA LEU A 369 3.85 20.06 -4.91
C LEU A 369 4.88 20.25 -3.79
N LYS A 370 6.09 20.70 -4.11
CA LYS A 370 7.12 21.04 -3.12
C LYS A 370 6.71 22.27 -2.31
N GLU A 371 6.21 23.31 -2.97
CA GLU A 371 5.67 24.50 -2.29
C GLU A 371 4.45 24.14 -1.47
N ARG A 372 3.55 23.29 -1.99
CA ARG A 372 2.40 22.82 -1.21
C ARG A 372 2.82 22.05 0.04
N LEU A 373 3.78 21.15 -0.08
CA LEU A 373 4.32 20.41 1.06
C LEU A 373 4.93 21.36 2.12
N ASN A 374 5.63 22.41 1.68
CA ASN A 374 6.14 23.43 2.58
C ASN A 374 5.00 24.20 3.29
N GLN A 375 3.96 24.61 2.56
CA GLN A 375 2.78 25.26 3.16
C GLN A 375 2.08 24.38 4.21
N ILE A 376 2.04 23.06 3.97
CA ILE A 376 1.53 22.10 4.95
C ILE A 376 2.40 22.13 6.21
N TYR A 377 3.73 22.06 6.07
CA TYR A 377 4.62 22.13 7.23
C TYR A 377 4.51 23.45 8.00
N ASP A 378 4.32 24.56 7.29
CA ASP A 378 4.12 25.87 7.92
C ASP A 378 2.80 25.93 8.70
N SER A 379 1.75 25.28 8.20
CA SER A 379 0.40 25.34 8.79
C SER A 379 0.16 24.33 9.91
N TYR A 380 0.77 23.14 9.81
CA TYR A 380 0.50 22.01 10.72
C TYR A 380 1.70 21.62 11.58
N GLY A 381 2.88 22.17 11.31
CA GLY A 381 4.15 21.76 11.91
C GLY A 381 4.98 20.87 10.98
N TYR A 382 6.29 20.83 11.23
CA TYR A 382 7.20 19.97 10.48
C TYR A 382 7.31 18.60 11.14
N TYR A 383 7.01 17.55 10.36
CA TYR A 383 7.12 16.16 10.77
C TYR A 383 8.17 15.46 9.92
N THR A 384 8.96 14.62 10.56
CA THR A 384 9.96 13.78 9.90
C THR A 384 10.18 12.50 10.68
N GLU A 385 10.79 11.51 10.04
CA GLU A 385 10.82 10.14 10.55
C GLU A 385 12.13 9.46 10.18
N ALA A 386 12.49 8.45 10.97
CA ALA A 386 13.58 7.54 10.66
C ALA A 386 13.16 6.12 10.98
N VAL A 387 13.50 5.18 10.09
CA VAL A 387 13.26 3.75 10.31
C VAL A 387 14.61 3.06 10.44
N LEU A 388 14.87 2.47 11.61
CA LEU A 388 16.02 1.61 11.83
C LEU A 388 15.55 0.16 11.74
N SER A 389 16.31 -0.67 11.04
CA SER A 389 16.02 -2.10 10.89
C SER A 389 17.28 -2.90 11.12
N PHE A 390 17.26 -3.75 12.15
CA PHE A 390 18.40 -4.59 12.51
C PHE A 390 18.04 -6.06 12.34
N THR A 391 18.93 -6.81 11.67
CA THR A 391 18.79 -8.26 11.43
C THR A 391 19.56 -9.04 12.49
N TYR A 392 18.95 -10.10 13.01
CA TYR A 392 19.50 -10.99 14.04
C TYR A 392 19.43 -12.44 13.55
N GLU A 393 20.37 -12.84 12.69
CA GLU A 393 20.36 -14.18 12.09
C GLU A 393 20.72 -15.30 13.08
N GLY A 394 20.41 -16.54 12.69
CA GLY A 394 20.76 -17.74 13.45
C GLY A 394 19.80 -18.07 14.59
N SER A 395 20.02 -19.23 15.23
CA SER A 395 19.17 -19.73 16.33
C SER A 395 19.16 -18.79 17.55
N ALA A 396 20.29 -18.13 17.83
CA ALA A 396 20.40 -17.13 18.90
C ALA A 396 19.62 -15.84 18.58
N GLY A 397 19.33 -15.58 17.31
CA GLY A 397 18.65 -14.36 16.85
C GLY A 397 17.24 -14.21 17.40
N LYS A 398 16.44 -15.29 17.40
CA LYS A 398 15.08 -15.28 17.95
C LYS A 398 15.07 -14.93 19.44
N GLN A 399 15.97 -15.52 20.22
CA GLN A 399 16.07 -15.22 21.64
C GLN A 399 16.49 -13.77 21.86
N LYS A 400 17.48 -13.29 21.11
CA LYS A 400 17.92 -11.89 21.17
C LYS A 400 16.79 -10.90 20.85
N MET A 401 15.95 -11.20 19.86
CA MET A 401 14.77 -10.38 19.55
C MET A 401 13.76 -10.38 20.70
N ALA A 402 13.50 -11.54 21.31
CA ALA A 402 12.62 -11.65 22.47
C ALA A 402 13.16 -10.87 23.68
N ASP A 403 14.47 -10.93 23.91
CA ASP A 403 15.14 -10.18 24.99
C ASP A 403 15.06 -8.67 24.74
N ILE A 404 15.32 -8.21 23.51
CA ILE A 404 15.14 -6.80 23.11
C ILE A 404 13.71 -6.34 23.40
N MET A 405 12.71 -7.08 22.94
CA MET A 405 11.31 -6.70 23.17
C MET A 405 10.95 -6.71 24.66
N LYS A 406 11.50 -7.63 25.44
CA LYS A 406 11.35 -7.67 26.90
C LYS A 406 11.97 -6.43 27.57
N ASP A 407 13.15 -6.00 27.13
CA ASP A 407 13.82 -4.82 27.66
C ASP A 407 13.02 -3.55 27.38
N PHE A 408 12.51 -3.36 26.16
CA PHE A 408 11.61 -2.24 25.85
C PHE A 408 10.31 -2.29 26.66
N ARG A 409 9.74 -3.47 26.91
CA ARG A 409 8.54 -3.62 27.77
C ARG A 409 8.78 -3.26 29.23
N SER A 410 10.03 -3.33 29.67
CA SER A 410 10.38 -2.99 31.05
C SER A 410 10.44 -1.49 31.31
N LEU A 411 10.50 -0.67 30.25
CA LEU A 411 10.51 0.79 30.33
C LEU A 411 9.15 1.33 30.79
N LYS A 412 9.18 2.34 31.65
CA LYS A 412 8.01 2.96 32.28
C LYS A 412 7.96 4.46 32.02
N VAL A 413 6.79 5.05 32.28
CA VAL A 413 6.63 6.50 32.35
C VAL A 413 7.61 7.06 33.38
N SER A 414 8.28 8.16 33.03
CA SER A 414 9.37 8.82 33.77
C SER A 414 10.76 8.19 33.65
N ASP A 415 10.91 7.01 33.03
CA ASP A 415 12.24 6.51 32.67
C ASP A 415 12.85 7.40 31.56
N THR A 416 14.18 7.36 31.45
CA THR A 416 14.92 8.07 30.39
C THR A 416 15.45 7.08 29.37
N PHE A 417 15.20 7.36 28.10
CA PHE A 417 15.76 6.61 26.97
C PHE A 417 16.30 7.59 25.92
N ALA A 418 17.50 7.33 25.40
CA ALA A 418 18.19 8.24 24.46
C ALA A 418 18.35 9.69 24.97
N GLY A 419 18.38 9.88 26.30
CA GLY A 419 18.43 11.21 26.93
C GLY A 419 17.08 11.93 27.06
N TYR A 420 15.98 11.30 26.64
CA TYR A 420 14.63 11.85 26.70
C TYR A 420 13.75 11.10 27.70
N THR A 421 12.96 11.85 28.48
CA THR A 421 12.02 11.26 29.44
C THR A 421 10.77 10.73 28.74
N ILE A 422 10.39 9.49 29.06
CA ILE A 422 9.19 8.82 28.56
C ILE A 422 7.94 9.38 29.25
N THR A 423 6.98 9.83 28.47
CA THR A 423 5.67 10.34 28.93
C THR A 423 4.55 9.32 28.78
N GLU A 424 4.66 8.43 27.80
CA GLU A 424 3.70 7.34 27.57
C GLU A 424 4.47 6.07 27.17
N ALA A 425 4.04 4.92 27.70
CA ALA A 425 4.55 3.61 27.31
C ALA A 425 3.38 2.64 27.14
N THR A 426 3.13 2.23 25.89
CA THR A 426 1.98 1.42 25.50
C THR A 426 2.46 0.12 24.87
N ASP A 427 2.11 -1.02 25.47
CA ASP A 427 2.37 -2.37 24.94
C ASP A 427 1.09 -2.95 24.36
N LEU A 428 1.12 -3.34 23.09
CA LEU A 428 -0.04 -3.87 22.37
C LEU A 428 -0.18 -5.38 22.49
N LEU A 429 0.63 -6.07 23.31
CA LEU A 429 0.63 -7.53 23.43
C LEU A 429 -0.74 -8.13 23.77
N HIS A 430 -1.59 -7.37 24.45
CA HIS A 430 -2.96 -7.77 24.84
C HIS A 430 -4.05 -6.94 24.17
N GLY A 431 -3.71 -6.25 23.08
CA GLY A 431 -4.56 -5.26 22.42
C GLY A 431 -4.20 -3.84 22.86
N GLY A 432 -4.63 -2.88 22.06
CA GLY A 432 -4.33 -1.46 22.28
C GLY A 432 -5.57 -0.61 22.55
N PRO A 433 -5.36 0.69 22.80
CA PRO A 433 -6.45 1.67 22.78
C PRO A 433 -7.22 1.61 21.45
N ASP A 434 -8.46 2.08 21.47
CA ASP A 434 -9.34 2.19 20.30
C ASP A 434 -9.62 0.87 19.56
N GLY A 435 -9.43 -0.26 20.25
CA GLY A 435 -9.73 -1.60 19.74
C GLY A 435 -8.67 -2.17 18.80
N LEU A 436 -7.41 -1.72 18.89
CA LEU A 436 -6.30 -2.36 18.20
C LEU A 436 -6.16 -3.83 18.67
N PRO A 437 -6.06 -4.81 17.77
CA PRO A 437 -5.92 -6.20 18.16
C PRO A 437 -4.54 -6.48 18.78
N PRO A 438 -4.39 -7.58 19.54
CA PRO A 438 -3.12 -7.99 20.11
C PRO A 438 -1.99 -8.07 19.09
N SER A 439 -0.83 -7.48 19.41
CA SER A 439 0.35 -7.48 18.55
C SER A 439 1.63 -7.23 19.36
N ASP A 440 2.75 -7.82 18.92
CA ASP A 440 4.07 -7.62 19.54
C ASP A 440 4.65 -6.24 19.16
N VAL A 441 4.11 -5.18 19.75
CA VAL A 441 4.45 -3.79 19.43
C VAL A 441 4.49 -2.96 20.71
N ILE A 442 5.52 -2.12 20.82
CA ILE A 442 5.68 -1.16 21.91
C ILE A 442 5.70 0.24 21.32
N ILE A 443 4.97 1.16 21.93
CA ILE A 443 4.90 2.56 21.56
C ILE A 443 5.35 3.39 22.77
N LEU A 444 6.40 4.19 22.58
CA LEU A 444 6.88 5.14 23.57
C LEU A 444 6.66 6.56 23.05
N ARG A 445 6.19 7.45 23.92
CA ARG A 445 6.21 8.91 23.67
C ARG A 445 7.14 9.60 24.64
N PHE A 446 7.73 10.69 24.19
CA PHE A 446 8.72 11.44 24.94
C PHE A 446 8.23 12.84 25.31
N THR A 447 8.89 13.49 26.26
CA THR A 447 8.62 14.89 26.68
C THR A 447 8.81 15.91 25.56
N THR A 448 9.63 15.59 24.57
CA THR A 448 9.78 16.34 23.31
C THR A 448 8.58 16.18 22.37
N GLY A 449 7.65 15.28 22.70
CA GLY A 449 6.54 14.80 21.88
C GLY A 449 6.97 13.92 20.69
N ASP A 450 8.23 13.49 20.63
CA ASP A 450 8.65 12.43 19.71
C ASP A 450 7.98 11.10 20.07
N LYS A 451 7.95 10.19 19.10
CA LYS A 451 7.36 8.84 19.26
C LYS A 451 8.33 7.79 18.73
N LEU A 452 8.50 6.70 19.49
CA LEU A 452 9.22 5.50 19.07
C LEU A 452 8.24 4.32 19.03
N VAL A 453 8.15 3.64 17.90
CA VAL A 453 7.42 2.38 17.77
C VAL A 453 8.42 1.25 17.50
N VAL A 454 8.42 0.23 18.35
CA VAL A 454 9.31 -0.95 18.23
C VAL A 454 8.48 -2.17 17.90
N ARG A 455 8.86 -2.91 16.85
CA ARG A 455 8.19 -4.16 16.47
C ARG A 455 9.15 -5.17 15.86
N PRO A 456 9.08 -6.46 16.21
CA PRO A 456 9.74 -7.52 15.47
C PRO A 456 8.99 -7.80 14.16
N SER A 457 9.72 -8.26 13.16
CA SER A 457 9.15 -8.86 11.96
C SER A 457 8.63 -10.27 12.29
N GLY A 458 7.44 -10.61 11.80
CA GLY A 458 6.85 -11.94 12.00
C GLY A 458 7.44 -13.00 11.07
N THR A 459 8.05 -12.59 9.95
CA THR A 459 8.55 -13.50 8.90
C THR A 459 10.07 -13.48 8.76
N GLU A 460 10.71 -12.38 9.15
CA GLU A 460 12.15 -12.21 9.08
C GLU A 460 12.73 -12.04 10.50
N PRO A 461 13.99 -12.45 10.73
CA PRO A 461 14.63 -12.27 12.03
C PRO A 461 15.13 -10.82 12.18
N LYS A 462 14.20 -9.86 12.17
CA LYS A 462 14.48 -8.42 12.17
C LYS A 462 13.63 -7.71 13.23
N VAL A 463 14.18 -6.67 13.86
CA VAL A 463 13.40 -5.70 14.65
C VAL A 463 13.46 -4.35 13.96
N LYS A 464 12.30 -3.72 13.80
CA LYS A 464 12.15 -2.39 13.23
C LYS A 464 11.80 -1.37 14.31
N TYR A 465 12.41 -0.21 14.20
CA TYR A 465 12.27 0.92 15.10
C TYR A 465 11.86 2.12 14.27
N TYR A 466 10.68 2.64 14.53
CA TYR A 466 10.12 3.79 13.82
C TYR A 466 10.18 4.98 14.75
N LEU A 467 11.05 5.93 14.42
CA LEU A 467 11.22 7.18 15.12
C LEU A 467 10.42 8.24 14.39
N PHE A 468 9.56 8.94 15.12
CA PHE A 468 8.79 10.08 14.63
C PHE A 468 9.20 11.30 15.41
N PHE A 469 9.54 12.35 14.67
CA PHE A 469 9.94 13.62 15.22
C PHE A 469 9.03 14.71 14.69
N HIS A 470 8.80 15.72 15.53
CA HIS A 470 8.03 16.89 15.12
C HIS A 470 8.60 18.16 15.75
N THR A 471 8.33 19.29 15.11
CA THR A 471 8.61 20.63 15.61
C THR A 471 7.66 21.63 14.96
N ASP A 472 7.53 22.82 15.54
CA ASP A 472 6.84 23.93 14.87
C ASP A 472 7.49 24.23 13.51
N GLY A 473 6.67 24.60 12.50
CA GLY A 473 7.15 24.86 11.14
C GLY A 473 8.24 25.94 11.07
N LYS A 474 8.15 26.96 11.94
CA LYS A 474 9.14 28.05 12.06
C LYS A 474 10.54 27.58 12.47
N ASP A 475 10.63 26.44 13.16
CA ASP A 475 11.88 25.89 13.71
C ASP A 475 12.45 24.75 12.83
N ARG A 476 11.83 24.51 11.67
CA ARG A 476 12.17 23.40 10.76
C ARG A 476 13.64 23.35 10.37
N GLU A 477 14.22 24.47 9.95
CA GLU A 477 15.59 24.48 9.43
C GLU A 477 16.63 24.23 10.54
N SER A 478 16.44 24.83 11.72
CA SER A 478 17.24 24.49 12.91
C SER A 478 17.08 23.03 13.32
N PHE A 479 15.85 22.51 13.27
CA PHE A 479 15.57 21.13 13.65
C PHE A 479 16.27 20.13 12.72
N LYS A 480 16.21 20.35 11.40
CA LYS A 480 16.92 19.53 10.40
C LYS A 480 18.42 19.43 10.66
N ALA A 481 19.06 20.52 11.12
CA ALA A 481 20.49 20.53 11.42
C ALA A 481 20.86 19.58 12.58
N THR A 482 19.94 19.36 13.52
CA THR A 482 20.15 18.49 14.71
C THR A 482 19.58 17.07 14.55
N LEU A 483 18.80 16.82 13.49
CA LEU A 483 18.06 15.57 13.33
C LEU A 483 18.97 14.32 13.31
N GLN A 484 20.14 14.41 12.65
CA GLN A 484 21.06 13.28 12.57
C GLN A 484 21.66 12.92 13.93
N GLU A 485 22.02 13.92 14.74
CA GLU A 485 22.49 13.70 16.12
C GLU A 485 21.39 13.07 16.98
N LYS A 486 20.15 13.56 16.83
CA LYS A 486 19.00 13.02 17.54
C LYS A 486 18.77 11.53 17.19
N ILE A 487 18.79 11.18 15.90
CA ILE A 487 18.69 9.79 15.44
C ILE A 487 19.85 8.95 15.99
N ALA A 488 21.07 9.49 16.02
CA ALA A 488 22.24 8.80 16.55
C ALA A 488 22.10 8.51 18.05
N ASN A 489 21.49 9.38 18.85
CA ASN A 489 21.24 9.13 20.28
C ASN A 489 20.24 8.00 20.54
N PHE A 490 19.28 7.79 19.62
CA PHE A 490 18.33 6.68 19.68
C PHE A 490 18.91 5.33 19.23
N LYS A 491 19.99 5.35 18.44
CA LYS A 491 20.65 4.16 17.88
C LYS A 491 21.69 3.60 18.84
#